data_AF-A0A356DAD8-F1
#
_entry.id   AF-A0A356DAD8-F1
#
_cell.length_a   1.000
_cell.length_b   1.000
_cell.length_c   1.000
_cell.angle_alpha   90.00
_cell.angle_beta   90.00
_cell.angle_gamma   90.00
#
_symmetry.space_group_name_H-M   'P 1'
#
loop_
_entity.id
_entity.type
_entity.pdbx_description
1 polymer ?
#
loop_
_entity_poly.entity_id
_entity_poly.type
_entity_poly.pdbx_seq_one_letter_code
_entity_poly.pdbx_strand_id
1 'polypeptide(L)'
;MIEMKYAINVSVKNNNAPADGESFNSVSVICLDNRDFKPVAGLEVILSALSIGGTAFFKETDTTVYPAITNSIGLVTADIADTVAENIVIKCHVKSDPISQHTAALTFRKPTKTFEITRAANLNRTFLYGEPTVSWAGAEFTLYTDGGSGDIEWSTNNITSEVTIRPNANQSASIMINADPGKNIRIIAKDRVTGESDAYSFYLHSFIQSDRQKHTFSEAKEKFGDYLLPVSTYENVFSQWGNLMVYYIWSTAVDDTYWTRELIPNSKQAGENVTDEVESRNFERVIVFDVKTGVKSIANTLFNKKYFMYAIN
;
A
#
# COMPACT_ATOMS: atom_id res chain seq x y z
N MET A 1 -58.68 14.10 2.62
CA MET A 1 -57.22 13.97 2.48
C MET A 1 -56.88 12.60 3.04
N ILE A 2 -56.29 11.70 2.24
CA ILE A 2 -55.94 10.36 2.76
C ILE A 2 -54.63 10.53 3.52
N GLU A 3 -54.66 10.25 4.82
CA GLU A 3 -53.53 10.46 5.73
C GLU A 3 -52.70 9.17 5.83
N MET A 4 -51.37 9.30 5.74
CA MET A 4 -50.44 8.19 5.96
C MET A 4 -50.48 7.78 7.43
N LYS A 5 -50.72 6.49 7.70
CA LYS A 5 -50.77 5.97 9.08
C LYS A 5 -49.38 5.72 9.64
N TYR A 6 -48.39 5.48 8.79
CA TYR A 6 -47.05 5.09 9.20
C TYR A 6 -45.98 5.94 8.50
N ALA A 7 -44.94 6.31 9.26
CA ALA A 7 -43.71 6.84 8.70
C ALA A 7 -42.76 5.67 8.42
N ILE A 8 -42.31 5.54 7.19
CA ILE A 8 -41.40 4.47 6.74
C ILE A 8 -40.10 5.11 6.27
N ASN A 9 -38.97 4.55 6.68
CA ASN A 9 -37.67 4.93 6.17
C ASN A 9 -36.90 3.68 5.74
N VAL A 10 -36.54 3.61 4.46
CA VAL A 10 -35.63 2.62 3.90
C VAL A 10 -34.23 3.24 3.85
N SER A 11 -33.32 2.73 4.68
CA SER A 11 -31.94 3.18 4.77
C SER A 11 -31.00 2.13 4.17
N VAL A 12 -30.11 2.55 3.28
CA VAL A 12 -29.08 1.68 2.69
C VAL A 12 -27.97 1.41 3.72
N LYS A 13 -27.61 0.14 3.90
CA LYS A 13 -26.53 -0.31 4.80
C LYS A 13 -25.29 -0.74 4.04
N ASN A 14 -25.49 -1.45 2.94
CA ASN A 14 -24.43 -1.83 2.01
C ASN A 14 -24.89 -1.51 0.58
N ASN A 15 -23.99 -0.97 -0.24
CA ASN A 15 -24.27 -0.59 -1.63
C ASN A 15 -23.08 -0.95 -2.53
N ASN A 16 -23.27 -0.94 -3.85
CA ASN A 16 -22.25 -1.25 -4.85
C ASN A 16 -21.74 -2.71 -4.82
N ALA A 17 -22.59 -3.66 -4.42
CA ALA A 17 -22.27 -5.08 -4.53
C ALA A 17 -22.06 -5.51 -6.00
N PRO A 18 -21.14 -6.45 -6.27
CA PRO A 18 -21.05 -7.14 -7.56
C PRO A 18 -22.38 -7.77 -7.98
N ALA A 19 -22.68 -7.72 -9.28
CA ALA A 19 -23.83 -8.36 -9.89
C ALA A 19 -23.49 -9.81 -10.30
N ASP A 20 -23.17 -10.66 -9.33
CA ASP A 20 -22.78 -12.07 -9.51
C ASP A 20 -23.85 -13.07 -9.03
N GLY A 21 -24.98 -12.57 -8.51
CA GLY A 21 -26.04 -13.36 -7.88
C GLY A 21 -25.71 -13.85 -6.46
N GLU A 22 -24.51 -13.59 -5.95
CA GLU A 22 -24.04 -14.07 -4.64
C GLU A 22 -23.78 -12.92 -3.68
N SER A 23 -23.13 -11.87 -4.15
CA SER A 23 -22.88 -10.61 -3.45
C SER A 23 -24.19 -9.84 -3.27
N PHE A 24 -24.30 -9.10 -2.16
CA PHE A 24 -25.55 -8.44 -1.81
C PHE A 24 -25.36 -7.01 -1.32
N ASN A 25 -26.30 -6.16 -1.74
CA ASN A 25 -26.59 -4.89 -1.11
C ASN A 25 -27.55 -5.15 0.07
N SER A 26 -27.54 -4.28 1.07
CA SER A 26 -28.36 -4.46 2.27
C SER A 26 -29.13 -3.19 2.59
N VAL A 27 -30.38 -3.33 2.98
CA VAL A 27 -31.22 -2.22 3.46
C VAL A 27 -31.79 -2.52 4.84
N SER A 28 -32.11 -1.45 5.56
CA SER A 28 -32.88 -1.50 6.79
C SER A 28 -34.13 -0.63 6.64
N VAL A 29 -35.27 -1.17 7.01
CA VAL A 29 -36.56 -0.47 7.03
C VAL A 29 -36.96 -0.26 8.48
N ILE A 30 -37.17 1.00 8.88
CA ILE A 30 -37.80 1.32 10.16
C ILE A 30 -39.21 1.86 9.92
N CYS A 31 -40.17 1.35 10.68
CA CYS A 31 -41.58 1.73 10.62
C CYS A 31 -42.01 2.33 11.96
N LEU A 32 -42.53 3.55 11.91
CA LEU A 32 -43.02 4.30 13.07
C LEU A 32 -44.50 4.65 12.88
N ASP A 33 -45.27 4.73 13.96
CA ASP A 33 -46.63 5.31 13.92
C ASP A 33 -46.51 6.80 13.60
N ASN A 34 -47.25 7.28 12.60
CA ASN A 34 -47.11 8.66 12.13
C ASN A 34 -47.64 9.71 13.13
N ARG A 35 -48.35 9.29 14.18
CA ARG A 35 -48.92 10.19 15.19
C ARG A 35 -47.97 10.44 16.35
N ASP A 36 -47.27 9.40 16.82
CA ASP A 36 -46.41 9.49 18.00
C ASP A 36 -44.95 9.09 17.77
N PHE A 37 -44.58 8.73 16.52
CA PHE A 37 -43.24 8.33 16.09
C PHE A 37 -42.63 7.17 16.87
N LYS A 38 -43.45 6.35 17.55
CA LYS A 38 -42.96 5.14 18.20
C LYS A 38 -42.80 4.00 17.20
N PRO A 39 -41.82 3.11 17.40
CA PRO A 39 -41.67 1.94 16.56
C PRO A 39 -42.88 1.01 16.61
N VAL A 40 -43.32 0.53 15.45
CA VAL A 40 -44.46 -0.38 15.34
C VAL A 40 -43.96 -1.80 15.15
N ALA A 41 -44.12 -2.63 16.18
CA ALA A 41 -43.77 -4.05 16.12
C ALA A 41 -44.88 -4.89 15.48
N GLY A 42 -44.52 -6.00 14.84
CA GLY A 42 -45.48 -6.94 14.25
C GLY A 42 -46.19 -6.42 12.99
N LEU A 43 -45.70 -5.33 12.39
CA LEU A 43 -46.30 -4.71 11.21
C LEU A 43 -45.88 -5.45 9.94
N GLU A 44 -46.87 -5.88 9.15
CA GLU A 44 -46.61 -6.50 7.84
C GLU A 44 -46.23 -5.43 6.80
N VAL A 45 -45.03 -5.56 6.25
CA VAL A 45 -44.50 -4.72 5.18
C VAL A 45 -44.15 -5.57 3.96
N ILE A 46 -44.20 -4.94 2.79
CA ILE A 46 -43.82 -5.57 1.52
C ILE A 46 -42.68 -4.76 0.93
N LEU A 47 -41.53 -5.42 0.77
CA LEU A 47 -40.41 -4.90 0.01
C LEU A 47 -40.49 -5.39 -1.43
N SER A 48 -40.15 -4.52 -2.39
CA SER A 48 -40.13 -4.84 -3.81
C SER A 48 -38.87 -4.27 -4.45
N ALA A 49 -38.16 -5.10 -5.21
CA ALA A 49 -37.01 -4.71 -6.01
C ALA A 49 -37.49 -4.32 -7.42
N LEU A 50 -37.34 -3.04 -7.76
CA LEU A 50 -37.69 -2.50 -9.07
C LEU A 50 -36.40 -2.44 -9.91
N SER A 51 -36.23 -3.43 -10.78
CA SER A 51 -35.06 -3.64 -11.65
C SER A 51 -35.45 -3.45 -13.12
N ILE A 52 -34.56 -2.87 -13.93
CA ILE A 52 -34.77 -2.77 -15.38
C ILE A 52 -34.35 -4.10 -16.03
N GLY A 53 -33.25 -4.70 -15.57
CA GLY A 53 -32.77 -6.01 -16.03
C GLY A 53 -33.65 -7.17 -15.58
N GLY A 54 -34.47 -6.97 -14.55
CA GLY A 54 -35.44 -7.96 -14.05
C GLY A 54 -34.82 -9.11 -13.26
N THR A 55 -33.55 -9.01 -12.89
CA THR A 55 -32.79 -10.08 -12.23
C THR A 55 -32.48 -9.83 -10.75
N ALA A 56 -32.81 -8.66 -10.20
CA ALA A 56 -32.67 -8.40 -8.77
C ALA A 56 -33.64 -9.24 -7.94
N PHE A 57 -33.16 -9.81 -6.84
CA PHE A 57 -33.98 -10.61 -5.91
C PHE A 57 -33.55 -10.43 -4.46
N PHE A 58 -34.50 -10.62 -3.55
CA PHE A 58 -34.25 -10.71 -2.11
C PHE A 58 -33.73 -12.10 -1.76
N LYS A 59 -32.63 -12.20 -1.03
CA LYS A 59 -32.03 -13.49 -0.63
C LYS A 59 -32.92 -14.29 0.30
N GLU A 60 -33.80 -13.64 1.03
CA GLU A 60 -34.71 -14.29 1.96
C GLU A 60 -35.79 -15.11 1.24
N THR A 61 -36.09 -14.77 -0.02
CA THR A 61 -37.20 -15.37 -0.77
C THR A 61 -36.84 -15.83 -2.17
N ASP A 62 -35.67 -15.48 -2.70
CA ASP A 62 -35.26 -15.66 -4.11
C ASP A 62 -36.28 -15.08 -5.11
N THR A 63 -36.93 -13.97 -4.74
CA THR A 63 -37.93 -13.29 -5.55
C THR A 63 -37.74 -11.77 -5.53
N THR A 64 -38.42 -11.06 -6.44
CA THR A 64 -38.43 -9.58 -6.49
C THR A 64 -39.30 -8.95 -5.40
N VAL A 65 -40.02 -9.74 -4.60
CA VAL A 65 -40.96 -9.27 -3.57
C VAL A 65 -40.75 -10.04 -2.28
N TYR A 66 -40.46 -9.33 -1.20
CA TYR A 66 -40.23 -9.89 0.12
C TYR A 66 -41.25 -9.36 1.13
N PRO A 67 -42.25 -10.18 1.54
CA PRO A 67 -43.11 -9.88 2.66
C PRO A 67 -42.35 -10.09 3.99
N ALA A 68 -42.36 -9.09 4.85
CA ALA A 68 -41.67 -9.13 6.15
C ALA A 68 -42.53 -8.58 7.28
N ILE A 69 -42.15 -8.90 8.51
CA ILE A 69 -42.81 -8.42 9.73
C ILE A 69 -41.79 -7.67 10.56
N THR A 70 -42.13 -6.45 10.99
CA THR A 70 -41.24 -5.65 11.84
C THR A 70 -41.02 -6.31 13.20
N ASN A 71 -39.78 -6.24 13.70
CA ASN A 71 -39.45 -6.74 15.03
C ASN A 71 -39.92 -5.80 16.16
N SER A 72 -39.52 -6.08 17.41
CA SER A 72 -39.91 -5.29 18.60
C SER A 72 -39.52 -3.81 18.57
N ILE A 73 -38.58 -3.42 17.70
CA ILE A 73 -38.14 -2.03 17.50
C ILE A 73 -38.57 -1.48 16.14
N GLY A 74 -39.58 -2.08 15.50
CA GLY A 74 -40.13 -1.60 14.23
C GLY A 74 -39.18 -1.77 13.03
N LEU A 75 -38.19 -2.66 13.13
CA LEU A 75 -37.14 -2.82 12.13
C LEU A 75 -37.34 -4.10 11.29
N VAL A 76 -37.04 -4.00 10.00
CA VAL A 76 -36.81 -5.11 9.06
C VAL A 76 -35.47 -4.88 8.36
N THR A 77 -34.71 -5.94 8.10
CA THR A 77 -33.54 -5.91 7.23
C THR A 77 -33.78 -6.81 6.04
N ALA A 78 -33.17 -6.45 4.90
CA ALA A 78 -33.24 -7.27 3.70
C ALA A 78 -31.92 -7.20 2.93
N ASP A 79 -31.49 -8.36 2.43
CA ASP A 79 -30.34 -8.50 1.55
C ASP A 79 -30.80 -8.76 0.11
N ILE A 80 -30.28 -7.97 -0.83
CA ILE A 80 -30.67 -7.98 -2.22
C ILE A 80 -29.45 -8.35 -3.06
N ALA A 81 -29.62 -9.32 -3.94
CA ALA A 81 -28.61 -9.74 -4.93
C ALA A 81 -29.13 -9.49 -6.35
N ASP A 82 -28.21 -9.45 -7.31
CA ASP A 82 -28.53 -9.26 -8.73
C ASP A 82 -27.46 -9.96 -9.59
N THR A 83 -27.82 -10.33 -10.81
CA THR A 83 -26.91 -10.88 -11.84
C THR A 83 -26.61 -9.88 -12.96
N VAL A 84 -27.29 -8.73 -12.96
CA VAL A 84 -27.06 -7.65 -13.92
C VAL A 84 -26.52 -6.41 -13.21
N ALA A 85 -25.47 -5.81 -13.76
CA ALA A 85 -24.94 -4.55 -13.26
C ALA A 85 -25.88 -3.40 -13.64
N GLU A 86 -26.66 -2.91 -12.68
CA GLU A 86 -27.65 -1.85 -12.89
C GLU A 86 -27.92 -1.04 -11.62
N ASN A 87 -28.66 0.06 -11.76
CA ASN A 87 -29.25 0.76 -10.63
C ASN A 87 -30.69 0.29 -10.44
N ILE A 88 -31.04 -0.10 -9.21
CA ILE A 88 -32.39 -0.56 -8.87
C ILE A 88 -33.01 0.34 -7.81
N VAL A 89 -34.33 0.25 -7.66
CA VAL A 89 -35.05 0.93 -6.57
C VAL A 89 -35.70 -0.10 -5.67
N ILE A 90 -35.34 -0.08 -4.39
CA ILE A 90 -36.08 -0.81 -3.37
C ILE A 90 -37.24 0.06 -2.91
N LYS A 91 -38.45 -0.49 -3.00
CA LYS A 91 -39.67 0.10 -2.49
C LYS A 91 -40.16 -0.71 -1.30
N CYS A 92 -40.47 -0.04 -0.20
CA CYS A 92 -41.17 -0.65 0.94
C CYS A 92 -42.52 0.05 1.14
N HIS A 93 -43.57 -0.73 1.41
CA HIS A 93 -44.87 -0.20 1.83
C HIS A 93 -45.51 -1.09 2.89
N VAL A 94 -46.40 -0.52 3.69
CA VAL A 94 -47.21 -1.29 4.66
C VAL A 94 -48.33 -2.00 3.93
N LYS A 95 -48.48 -3.31 4.15
CA LYS A 95 -49.45 -4.14 3.42
C LYS A 95 -50.90 -3.66 3.61
N SER A 96 -51.25 -3.24 4.82
CA SER A 96 -52.58 -2.71 5.16
C SER A 96 -52.78 -1.23 4.78
N ASP A 97 -51.70 -0.52 4.43
CA ASP A 97 -51.72 0.90 4.06
C ASP A 97 -50.65 1.19 2.98
N PRO A 98 -50.92 0.86 1.70
CA PRO A 98 -49.94 1.01 0.62
C PRO A 98 -49.51 2.44 0.33
N ILE A 99 -50.21 3.44 0.89
CA ILE A 99 -49.87 4.85 0.74
C ILE A 99 -48.69 5.21 1.64
N SER A 100 -48.58 4.56 2.81
CA SER A 100 -47.37 4.59 3.64
C SER A 100 -46.28 3.78 2.94
N GLN A 101 -45.36 4.48 2.27
CA GLN A 101 -44.29 3.87 1.47
C GLN A 101 -43.03 4.74 1.46
N HIS A 102 -41.88 4.11 1.19
CA HIS A 102 -40.61 4.79 1.00
C HIS A 102 -39.74 4.02 0.01
N THR A 103 -38.82 4.70 -0.66
CA THR A 103 -37.91 4.10 -1.65
C THR A 103 -36.45 4.42 -1.34
N ALA A 104 -35.55 3.52 -1.74
CA ALA A 104 -34.11 3.75 -1.74
C ALA A 104 -33.50 3.22 -3.04
N ALA A 105 -32.49 3.91 -3.57
CA ALA A 105 -31.75 3.45 -4.72
C ALA A 105 -30.57 2.57 -4.28
N LEU A 106 -30.32 1.50 -5.02
CA LEU A 106 -29.13 0.66 -4.89
C LEU A 106 -28.44 0.54 -6.25
N THR A 107 -27.15 0.28 -6.21
CA THR A 107 -26.32 0.08 -7.39
C THR A 107 -25.68 -1.30 -7.30
N PHE A 108 -25.81 -2.08 -8.37
CA PHE A 108 -25.03 -3.29 -8.61
C PHE A 108 -24.00 -3.00 -9.68
N ARG A 109 -22.76 -3.41 -9.42
CA ARG A 109 -21.62 -3.19 -10.32
C ARG A 109 -21.26 -4.46 -11.06
N LYS A 110 -20.54 -4.31 -12.18
CA LYS A 110 -19.94 -5.47 -12.82
C LYS A 110 -18.98 -6.17 -11.84
N PRO A 111 -18.98 -7.51 -11.76
CA PRO A 111 -17.96 -8.22 -11.01
C PRO A 111 -16.56 -7.80 -11.45
N THR A 112 -15.68 -7.58 -10.48
CA THR A 112 -14.28 -7.20 -10.70
C THR A 112 -13.38 -8.29 -10.15
N LYS A 113 -12.12 -8.32 -10.57
CA LYS A 113 -11.13 -9.15 -9.89
C LYS A 113 -10.99 -8.70 -8.43
N THR A 114 -10.56 -9.62 -7.57
CA THR A 114 -10.13 -9.33 -6.20
C THR A 114 -9.13 -8.18 -6.20
N PHE A 115 -9.36 -7.20 -5.34
CA PHE A 115 -8.45 -6.08 -5.19
C PHE A 115 -7.17 -6.49 -4.46
N GLU A 116 -6.00 -6.23 -5.06
CA GLU A 116 -4.69 -6.56 -4.49
C GLU A 116 -3.59 -5.58 -4.92
N ILE A 117 -2.55 -5.43 -4.08
CA ILE A 117 -1.30 -4.79 -4.44
C ILE A 117 -0.45 -5.82 -5.19
N THR A 118 -0.36 -5.66 -6.51
CA THR A 118 0.31 -6.63 -7.39
C THR A 118 1.82 -6.45 -7.45
N ARG A 119 2.31 -5.23 -7.19
CA ARG A 119 3.73 -4.90 -7.39
C ARG A 119 4.18 -3.70 -6.58
N ALA A 120 5.37 -3.80 -6.00
CA ALA A 120 6.16 -2.67 -5.52
C ALA A 120 7.43 -2.55 -6.36
N ALA A 121 7.69 -1.41 -7.00
CA ALA A 121 8.84 -1.27 -7.89
C ALA A 121 9.42 0.14 -7.92
N ASN A 122 10.72 0.23 -8.13
CA ASN A 122 11.42 1.46 -8.46
C ASN A 122 11.81 1.48 -9.95
N LEU A 123 12.58 2.48 -10.37
CA LEU A 123 13.02 2.66 -11.76
C LEU A 123 13.83 1.47 -12.31
N ASN A 124 14.53 0.74 -11.45
CA ASN A 124 15.40 -0.35 -11.87
C ASN A 124 14.74 -1.70 -11.71
N ARG A 125 13.95 -1.92 -10.65
CA ARG A 125 13.51 -3.26 -10.23
C ARG A 125 12.21 -3.30 -9.46
N THR A 126 11.67 -4.50 -9.38
CA THR A 126 10.55 -4.88 -8.50
C THR A 126 11.11 -5.39 -7.18
N PHE A 127 10.57 -4.90 -6.08
CA PHE A 127 10.91 -5.32 -4.72
C PHE A 127 10.31 -6.68 -4.39
N LEU A 128 11.02 -7.43 -3.57
CA LEU A 128 10.51 -8.63 -2.92
C LEU A 128 9.64 -8.24 -1.71
N TYR A 129 8.91 -9.22 -1.19
CA TYR A 129 8.11 -9.03 0.02
C TYR A 129 8.98 -8.56 1.19
N GLY A 130 8.56 -7.50 1.87
CA GLY A 130 9.28 -6.91 3.01
C GLY A 130 10.35 -5.88 2.64
N GLU A 131 10.67 -5.71 1.35
CA GLU A 131 11.60 -4.69 0.89
C GLU A 131 10.91 -3.32 0.70
N PRO A 132 11.62 -2.20 0.69
CA PRO A 132 13.05 -2.06 0.96
C PRO A 132 13.40 -2.29 2.44
N THR A 133 14.59 -2.83 2.66
CA THR A 133 15.22 -2.96 3.99
C THR A 133 16.35 -1.95 4.21
N VAL A 134 16.80 -1.31 3.14
CA VAL A 134 17.76 -0.21 3.18
C VAL A 134 17.25 0.93 2.32
N SER A 135 17.39 2.17 2.78
CA SER A 135 16.93 3.34 2.03
C SER A 135 17.70 4.61 2.40
N TRP A 136 17.36 5.71 1.75
CA TRP A 136 17.90 7.05 2.01
C TRP A 136 16.78 8.09 1.90
N ALA A 137 17.05 9.31 2.38
CA ALA A 137 16.10 10.41 2.29
C ALA A 137 15.84 10.81 0.83
N GLY A 138 14.58 10.76 0.41
CA GLY A 138 14.13 11.02 -0.95
C GLY A 138 14.13 9.78 -1.86
N ALA A 139 14.41 8.58 -1.34
CA ALA A 139 14.21 7.36 -2.12
C ALA A 139 12.72 7.16 -2.43
N GLU A 140 12.40 6.83 -3.69
CA GLU A 140 11.02 6.71 -4.16
C GLU A 140 10.80 5.39 -4.91
N PHE A 141 9.63 4.80 -4.67
CA PHE A 141 9.11 3.64 -5.40
C PHE A 141 7.60 3.71 -5.56
N THR A 142 7.06 2.87 -6.43
CA THR A 142 5.64 2.87 -6.79
C THR A 142 5.00 1.56 -6.38
N LEU A 143 3.85 1.64 -5.71
CA LEU A 143 2.93 0.53 -5.51
C LEU A 143 1.89 0.52 -6.62
N TYR A 144 1.57 -0.66 -7.14
CA TYR A 144 0.57 -0.88 -8.18
C TYR A 144 -0.51 -1.83 -7.64
N THR A 145 -1.77 -1.53 -7.94
CA THR A 145 -2.90 -2.42 -7.64
C THR A 145 -3.55 -2.94 -8.92
N ASP A 146 -4.24 -4.07 -8.81
CA ASP A 146 -5.20 -4.57 -9.81
C ASP A 146 -6.50 -4.97 -9.09
N GLY A 147 -7.59 -5.15 -9.84
CA GLY A 147 -8.91 -5.45 -9.30
C GLY A 147 -9.62 -4.25 -8.69
N GLY A 148 -10.71 -4.51 -7.98
CA GLY A 148 -11.58 -3.44 -7.45
C GLY A 148 -12.26 -2.59 -8.54
N SER A 149 -12.76 -1.42 -8.16
CA SER A 149 -13.28 -0.40 -9.08
C SER A 149 -12.18 0.51 -9.63
N GLY A 150 -11.02 0.55 -8.97
CA GLY A 150 -9.89 1.41 -9.31
C GLY A 150 -9.93 2.81 -8.70
N ASP A 151 -10.91 3.09 -7.82
CA ASP A 151 -10.93 4.33 -7.02
C ASP A 151 -10.26 4.05 -5.67
N ILE A 152 -8.95 4.29 -5.61
CA ILE A 152 -8.11 3.80 -4.50
C ILE A 152 -7.75 4.93 -3.54
N GLU A 153 -8.09 4.73 -2.27
CA GLU A 153 -7.59 5.47 -1.14
C GLU A 153 -6.31 4.85 -0.61
N TRP A 154 -5.25 5.66 -0.50
CA TRP A 154 -3.98 5.23 0.06
C TRP A 154 -3.77 5.86 1.44
N SER A 155 -3.28 5.06 2.37
CA SER A 155 -3.00 5.49 3.74
C SER A 155 -1.85 4.72 4.36
N THR A 156 -1.37 5.16 5.53
CA THR A 156 -0.45 4.39 6.37
C THR A 156 -1.10 4.12 7.72
N ASN A 157 -0.73 3.00 8.37
CA ASN A 157 -1.18 2.70 9.73
C ASN A 157 -0.64 3.68 10.78
N ASN A 158 0.42 4.42 10.47
CA ASN A 158 1.03 5.41 11.33
C ASN A 158 1.29 6.67 10.49
N ILE A 159 0.55 7.75 10.76
CA ILE A 159 0.87 9.06 10.17
C ILE A 159 2.29 9.40 10.63
N THR A 160 3.20 9.41 9.68
CA THR A 160 4.64 9.54 9.89
C THR A 160 5.13 10.55 8.87
N SER A 161 5.78 11.62 9.33
CA SER A 161 6.47 12.56 8.43
C SER A 161 7.59 11.87 7.63
N GLU A 162 7.97 10.67 8.04
CA GLU A 162 9.00 9.82 7.49
C GLU A 162 8.63 9.20 6.14
N VAL A 163 7.34 9.06 5.81
CA VAL A 163 6.88 8.52 4.52
C VAL A 163 5.78 9.38 3.91
N THR A 164 5.97 9.80 2.66
CA THR A 164 4.95 10.51 1.87
C THR A 164 4.35 9.58 0.84
N ILE A 165 3.01 9.52 0.79
CA ILE A 165 2.26 8.82 -0.25
C ILE A 165 1.67 9.84 -1.23
N ARG A 166 1.89 9.60 -2.53
CA ARG A 166 1.33 10.39 -3.63
C ARG A 166 0.53 9.48 -4.55
N PRO A 167 -0.82 9.49 -4.48
CA PRO A 167 -1.66 8.74 -5.40
C PRO A 167 -1.46 9.19 -6.86
N ASN A 168 -1.50 8.24 -7.78
CA ASN A 168 -1.37 8.43 -9.23
C ASN A 168 -2.68 8.03 -9.94
N ALA A 169 -2.88 8.49 -11.17
CA ALA A 169 -4.12 8.27 -11.95
C ALA A 169 -4.38 6.80 -12.37
N ASN A 170 -3.37 5.91 -12.25
CA ASN A 170 -3.42 4.54 -12.77
C ASN A 170 -3.34 3.51 -11.63
N GLN A 171 -4.25 3.59 -10.64
CA GLN A 171 -4.34 2.61 -9.55
C GLN A 171 -2.98 2.32 -8.89
N SER A 172 -2.23 3.39 -8.63
CA SER A 172 -0.88 3.29 -8.10
C SER A 172 -0.60 4.47 -7.19
N ALA A 173 0.43 4.34 -6.37
CA ALA A 173 0.91 5.43 -5.54
C ALA A 173 2.43 5.44 -5.49
N SER A 174 3.00 6.63 -5.62
CA SER A 174 4.40 6.92 -5.35
C SER A 174 4.62 7.04 -3.84
N ILE A 175 5.57 6.26 -3.33
CA ILE A 175 5.97 6.20 -1.92
C ILE A 175 7.37 6.80 -1.83
N MET A 176 7.49 7.92 -1.11
CA MET A 176 8.76 8.60 -0.87
C MET A 176 9.14 8.45 0.60
N ILE A 177 10.36 7.96 0.85
CA ILE A 177 10.91 7.81 2.20
C ILE A 177 11.71 9.07 2.52
N ASN A 178 11.25 9.86 3.48
CA ASN A 178 11.84 11.15 3.86
C ASN A 178 12.91 11.00 4.96
N ALA A 179 12.71 10.07 5.88
CA ALA A 179 13.57 9.80 7.02
C ALA A 179 13.42 8.33 7.47
N ASP A 180 14.27 7.88 8.39
CA ASP A 180 14.14 6.55 8.99
C ASP A 180 12.88 6.48 9.87
N PRO A 181 11.89 5.62 9.55
CA PRO A 181 10.71 5.46 10.39
C PRO A 181 11.00 4.77 11.74
N GLY A 182 12.12 4.06 11.89
CA GLY A 182 12.48 3.29 13.10
C GLY A 182 11.48 2.19 13.48
N LYS A 183 10.54 1.87 12.59
CA LYS A 183 9.44 0.91 12.80
C LYS A 183 8.92 0.37 11.49
N ASN A 184 8.12 -0.70 11.57
CA ASN A 184 7.49 -1.29 10.40
C ASN A 184 6.45 -0.31 9.83
N ILE A 185 6.57 -0.02 8.53
CA ILE A 185 5.63 0.80 7.77
C ILE A 185 4.66 -0.12 7.06
N ARG A 186 3.36 0.08 7.30
CA ARG A 186 2.29 -0.60 6.58
C ARG A 186 1.49 0.42 5.79
N ILE A 187 1.59 0.35 4.47
CA ILE A 187 0.82 1.13 3.51
C ILE A 187 -0.42 0.34 3.15
N ILE A 188 -1.59 0.97 3.25
CA ILE A 188 -2.88 0.36 2.99
C ILE A 188 -3.45 1.01 1.73
N ALA A 189 -3.79 0.17 0.75
CA ALA A 189 -4.61 0.55 -0.38
C ALA A 189 -6.03 0.08 -0.08
N LYS A 190 -7.02 0.96 -0.23
CA LYS A 190 -8.43 0.62 -0.03
C LYS A 190 -9.24 1.11 -1.22
N ASP A 191 -9.95 0.23 -1.87
CA ASP A 191 -10.90 0.62 -2.91
C ASP A 191 -12.13 1.27 -2.26
N ARG A 192 -12.42 2.52 -2.64
CA ARG A 192 -13.49 3.32 -2.04
C ARG A 192 -14.88 2.80 -2.39
N VAL A 193 -15.03 2.12 -3.53
CA VAL A 193 -16.32 1.65 -4.03
C VAL A 193 -16.60 0.23 -3.55
N THR A 194 -15.60 -0.66 -3.63
CA THR A 194 -15.77 -2.06 -3.22
C THR A 194 -15.57 -2.26 -1.72
N GLY A 195 -14.85 -1.35 -1.07
CA GLY A 195 -14.47 -1.46 0.34
C GLY A 195 -13.34 -2.45 0.60
N GLU A 196 -12.88 -3.18 -0.42
CA GLU A 196 -11.76 -4.12 -0.33
C GLU A 196 -10.46 -3.36 -0.03
N SER A 197 -9.53 -4.03 0.65
CA SER A 197 -8.25 -3.42 1.00
C SER A 197 -7.13 -4.45 0.99
N ASP A 198 -5.94 -4.00 0.62
CA ASP A 198 -4.71 -4.77 0.73
C ASP A 198 -3.59 -3.88 1.29
N ALA A 199 -2.50 -4.49 1.76
CA ALA A 199 -1.44 -3.77 2.44
C ALA A 199 -0.03 -4.25 2.07
N TYR A 200 0.85 -3.27 1.86
CA TYR A 200 2.27 -3.48 1.67
C TYR A 200 3.03 -3.09 2.94
N SER A 201 3.94 -3.96 3.40
CA SER A 201 4.71 -3.69 4.63
C SER A 201 6.21 -3.83 4.40
N PHE A 202 6.99 -2.94 5.01
CA PHE A 202 8.46 -3.01 4.99
C PHE A 202 9.06 -2.42 6.28
N TYR A 203 10.30 -2.81 6.57
CA TYR A 203 11.07 -2.32 7.71
C TYR A 203 12.49 -1.99 7.27
N LEU A 204 12.96 -0.77 7.57
CA LEU A 204 14.34 -0.37 7.28
C LEU A 204 15.28 -0.88 8.37
N HIS A 205 16.19 -1.78 8.00
CA HIS A 205 17.33 -2.19 8.83
C HIS A 205 18.49 -1.18 8.74
N SER A 206 18.53 -0.35 7.70
CA SER A 206 19.56 0.65 7.51
C SER A 206 19.02 1.87 6.77
N PHE A 207 19.27 3.05 7.33
CA PHE A 207 19.05 4.31 6.65
C PHE A 207 20.40 4.95 6.33
N ILE A 208 20.65 5.25 5.06
CA ILE A 208 21.98 5.59 4.56
C ILE A 208 22.05 6.98 3.95
N GLN A 209 23.25 7.53 3.93
CA GLN A 209 23.54 8.82 3.31
C GLN A 209 24.93 8.81 2.65
N SER A 210 25.16 9.80 1.78
CA SER A 210 26.49 10.20 1.36
C SER A 210 26.63 11.71 1.50
N ASP A 211 27.83 12.16 1.86
CA ASP A 211 28.15 13.58 1.88
C ASP A 211 28.46 14.14 0.48
N ARG A 212 28.41 13.27 -0.55
CA ARG A 212 28.58 13.59 -1.98
C ARG A 212 29.95 14.21 -2.27
N GLN A 213 30.94 13.95 -1.42
CA GLN A 213 32.32 14.40 -1.59
C GLN A 213 33.25 13.19 -1.71
N LYS A 214 34.39 13.40 -2.37
CA LYS A 214 35.43 12.37 -2.48
C LYS A 214 36.42 12.53 -1.33
N HIS A 215 36.72 11.42 -0.67
CA HIS A 215 37.67 11.36 0.43
C HIS A 215 38.71 10.28 0.16
N THR A 216 39.91 10.46 0.67
CA THR A 216 40.82 9.33 0.88
C THR A 216 40.19 8.37 1.88
N PHE A 217 40.61 7.10 1.86
CA PHE A 217 40.09 6.13 2.82
C PHE A 217 40.36 6.55 4.28
N SER A 218 41.54 7.13 4.55
CA SER A 218 41.88 7.65 5.89
C SER A 218 40.97 8.79 6.32
N GLU A 219 40.71 9.77 5.45
CA GLU A 219 39.77 10.88 5.71
C GLU A 219 38.36 10.35 6.02
N ALA A 220 37.88 9.39 5.22
CA ALA A 220 36.56 8.78 5.43
C ALA A 220 36.48 7.99 6.75
N LYS A 221 37.53 7.22 7.08
CA LYS A 221 37.61 6.43 8.32
C LYS A 221 37.73 7.33 9.55
N GLU A 222 38.50 8.40 9.49
CA GLU A 222 38.63 9.37 10.58
C GLU A 222 37.29 10.08 10.86
N LYS A 223 36.58 10.47 9.80
CA LYS A 223 35.32 11.23 9.92
C LYS A 223 34.13 10.36 10.29
N PHE A 224 34.04 9.12 9.80
CA PHE A 224 32.84 8.28 9.93
C PHE A 224 33.08 6.96 10.68
N GLY A 225 34.33 6.51 10.84
CA GLY A 225 34.65 5.30 11.61
C GLY A 225 33.73 4.11 11.31
N ASP A 226 33.04 3.64 12.35
CA ASP A 226 32.10 2.51 12.31
C ASP A 226 30.75 2.82 11.65
N TYR A 227 30.55 4.03 11.14
CA TYR A 227 29.38 4.37 10.32
C TYR A 227 29.61 4.12 8.83
N LEU A 228 30.86 3.95 8.37
CA LEU A 228 31.16 3.57 6.98
C LEU A 228 30.44 2.28 6.61
N LEU A 229 29.75 2.23 5.49
CA LEU A 229 28.97 1.04 5.16
C LEU A 229 29.86 -0.17 4.84
N PRO A 230 29.53 -1.36 5.37
CA PRO A 230 30.15 -2.61 4.93
C PRO A 230 29.67 -2.98 3.51
N VAL A 231 30.46 -3.77 2.79
CA VAL A 231 30.16 -4.32 1.45
C VAL A 231 28.75 -4.94 1.42
N SER A 232 28.37 -5.69 2.45
CA SER A 232 27.06 -6.35 2.51
C SER A 232 25.90 -5.35 2.45
N THR A 233 26.06 -4.15 3.03
CA THR A 233 25.03 -3.11 2.94
C THR A 233 24.97 -2.51 1.55
N TYR A 234 26.12 -2.29 0.89
CA TYR A 234 26.14 -1.89 -0.52
C TYR A 234 25.48 -2.92 -1.43
N GLU A 235 25.71 -4.21 -1.19
CA GLU A 235 25.06 -5.29 -1.91
C GLU A 235 23.56 -5.29 -1.68
N ASN A 236 23.09 -5.05 -0.44
CA ASN A 236 21.66 -4.91 -0.16
C ASN A 236 21.04 -3.70 -0.88
N VAL A 237 21.71 -2.55 -0.85
CA VAL A 237 21.25 -1.36 -1.57
C VAL A 237 21.18 -1.65 -3.06
N PHE A 238 22.25 -2.19 -3.63
CA PHE A 238 22.32 -2.51 -5.05
C PHE A 238 21.40 -3.67 -5.43
N SER A 239 21.01 -4.57 -4.52
CA SER A 239 20.10 -5.70 -4.77
C SER A 239 18.62 -5.35 -4.58
N GLN A 240 18.31 -4.22 -3.95
CA GLN A 240 16.95 -3.67 -3.82
C GLN A 240 16.68 -2.49 -4.77
N TRP A 241 17.63 -1.56 -4.90
CA TRP A 241 17.47 -0.31 -5.65
C TRP A 241 18.11 -0.31 -7.04
N GLY A 242 19.10 -1.16 -7.29
CA GLY A 242 19.68 -1.41 -8.60
C GLY A 242 20.77 -0.39 -8.91
N ASN A 243 20.90 -0.02 -10.19
CA ASN A 243 21.83 1.02 -10.60
C ASN A 243 21.47 2.34 -9.90
N LEU A 244 22.30 2.73 -8.94
CA LEU A 244 22.00 3.89 -8.12
C LEU A 244 22.14 5.22 -8.87
N MET A 245 22.84 5.25 -10.01
CA MET A 245 23.03 6.48 -10.77
C MET A 245 21.73 7.09 -11.29
N VAL A 246 20.65 6.30 -11.40
CA VAL A 246 19.34 6.82 -11.82
C VAL A 246 18.71 7.74 -10.78
N TYR A 247 19.20 7.72 -9.53
CA TYR A 247 18.73 8.59 -8.48
C TYR A 247 19.64 9.80 -8.33
N TYR A 248 19.03 10.98 -8.26
CA TYR A 248 19.72 12.28 -8.24
C TYR A 248 20.85 12.36 -7.21
N ILE A 249 20.66 11.76 -6.02
CA ILE A 249 21.66 11.87 -4.95
C ILE A 249 23.00 11.20 -5.33
N TRP A 250 22.96 10.21 -6.22
CA TRP A 250 24.11 9.41 -6.68
C TRP A 250 24.56 9.76 -8.10
N SER A 251 23.80 10.56 -8.84
CA SER A 251 24.03 10.83 -10.26
C SER A 251 25.29 11.66 -10.55
N THR A 252 25.95 12.23 -9.53
CA THR A 252 27.22 12.97 -9.68
C THR A 252 28.45 12.08 -9.54
N ALA A 253 28.28 10.79 -9.23
CA ALA A 253 29.35 9.80 -9.04
C ALA A 253 29.48 8.80 -10.20
N VAL A 254 29.06 9.22 -11.41
CA VAL A 254 28.80 8.42 -12.62
C VAL A 254 29.85 7.35 -12.96
N ASP A 255 31.12 7.59 -12.65
CA ASP A 255 32.24 6.73 -13.04
C ASP A 255 33.16 6.32 -11.86
N ASP A 256 32.70 6.48 -10.62
CA ASP A 256 33.52 6.19 -9.44
C ASP A 256 32.98 5.06 -8.57
N THR A 257 33.92 4.25 -8.09
CA THR A 257 33.68 3.29 -7.02
C THR A 257 33.63 3.98 -5.66
N TYR A 258 32.95 3.34 -4.70
CA TYR A 258 32.77 3.83 -3.35
C TYR A 258 33.67 3.06 -2.37
N TRP A 259 34.23 3.75 -1.38
CA TRP A 259 34.89 3.09 -0.25
C TRP A 259 33.89 2.27 0.55
N THR A 260 34.25 1.03 0.89
CA THR A 260 33.56 0.23 1.90
C THR A 260 34.41 0.12 3.16
N ARG A 261 33.84 -0.41 4.25
CA ARG A 261 34.54 -0.56 5.54
C ARG A 261 35.69 -1.59 5.51
N GLU A 262 35.59 -2.60 4.66
CA GLU A 262 36.39 -3.82 4.72
C GLU A 262 37.82 -3.62 4.22
N LEU A 263 38.78 -3.88 5.13
CA LEU A 263 40.18 -4.03 4.81
C LEU A 263 40.47 -5.46 4.34
N ILE A 264 41.29 -5.58 3.30
CA ILE A 264 41.86 -6.85 2.88
C ILE A 264 43.20 -7.01 3.60
N PRO A 265 43.39 -8.06 4.42
CA PRO A 265 44.66 -8.30 5.07
C PRO A 265 45.76 -8.44 4.02
N ASN A 266 46.89 -7.76 4.22
CA ASN A 266 48.09 -8.08 3.44
C ASN A 266 48.50 -9.50 3.80
N SER A 267 48.19 -10.47 2.94
CA SER A 267 48.73 -11.82 3.08
C SER A 267 50.25 -11.69 3.10
N LYS A 268 50.88 -11.89 4.26
CA LYS A 268 52.33 -12.04 4.32
C LYS A 268 52.66 -13.16 3.35
N GLN A 269 53.42 -12.88 2.29
CA GLN A 269 54.05 -13.92 1.51
C GLN A 269 54.92 -14.71 2.49
N ALA A 270 54.43 -15.86 2.93
CA ALA A 270 55.21 -16.80 3.69
C ALA A 270 56.23 -17.40 2.72
N GLY A 271 57.45 -16.85 2.66
CA GLY A 271 58.52 -17.51 1.93
C GLY A 271 59.71 -16.70 1.41
N GLU A 272 59.78 -15.38 1.55
CA GLU A 272 60.93 -14.63 1.01
C GLU A 272 61.73 -13.91 2.09
N ASN A 273 62.84 -14.56 2.48
CA ASN A 273 63.99 -13.89 3.10
C ASN A 273 64.62 -12.97 2.05
N VAL A 274 64.19 -11.72 2.01
CA VAL A 274 64.91 -10.67 1.28
C VAL A 274 65.32 -9.60 2.27
N THR A 275 66.61 -9.60 2.57
CA THR A 275 67.36 -8.47 3.09
C THR A 275 67.37 -7.40 2.01
N ASP A 276 66.50 -6.40 2.12
CA ASP A 276 66.74 -5.06 1.57
C ASP A 276 65.80 -4.06 2.28
N GLU A 277 66.41 -3.07 2.95
CA GLU A 277 65.76 -1.90 3.54
C GLU A 277 65.23 -0.98 2.43
N VAL A 278 64.14 -1.39 1.79
CA VAL A 278 63.20 -0.45 1.20
C VAL A 278 61.97 -0.54 2.07
N GLU A 279 61.59 0.57 2.72
CA GLU A 279 60.34 0.70 3.46
C GLU A 279 59.18 0.14 2.62
N SER A 280 58.85 -1.13 2.84
CA SER A 280 57.64 -1.74 2.30
C SER A 280 56.49 -1.07 3.04
N ARG A 281 56.10 0.12 2.59
CA ARG A 281 54.90 0.78 3.08
C ARG A 281 53.77 -0.19 2.81
N ASN A 282 53.35 -0.88 3.87
CA ASN A 282 52.26 -1.83 3.84
C ASN A 282 51.00 -1.03 3.50
N PHE A 283 50.66 -0.97 2.22
CA PHE A 283 49.47 -0.27 1.78
C PHE A 283 48.27 -1.11 2.19
N GLU A 284 47.35 -0.49 2.92
CA GLU A 284 46.04 -1.07 3.15
C GLU A 284 45.32 -1.20 1.80
N ARG A 285 44.78 -2.38 1.54
CA ARG A 285 43.91 -2.64 0.39
C ARG A 285 42.49 -2.68 0.89
N VAL A 286 41.59 -2.01 0.19
CA VAL A 286 40.18 -1.86 0.60
C VAL A 286 39.29 -2.35 -0.53
N ILE A 287 38.21 -3.02 -0.15
CA ILE A 287 37.16 -3.35 -1.11
C ILE A 287 36.45 -2.06 -1.51
N VAL A 288 36.25 -1.86 -2.80
CA VAL A 288 35.46 -0.75 -3.30
C VAL A 288 34.28 -1.28 -4.10
N PHE A 289 33.18 -0.56 -4.03
CA PHE A 289 31.91 -0.99 -4.62
C PHE A 289 31.49 -0.04 -5.75
N ASP A 290 31.20 -0.59 -6.92
CA ASP A 290 30.61 0.17 -8.03
C ASP A 290 29.09 0.17 -7.89
N VAL A 291 28.52 1.33 -7.57
CA VAL A 291 27.08 1.51 -7.37
C VAL A 291 26.25 1.48 -8.66
N LYS A 292 26.90 1.53 -9.82
CA LYS A 292 26.26 1.41 -11.14
C LYS A 292 26.09 -0.05 -11.55
N THR A 293 27.14 -0.84 -11.35
CA THR A 293 27.22 -2.23 -11.84
C THR A 293 27.04 -3.28 -10.75
N GLY A 294 27.16 -2.90 -9.48
CA GLY A 294 27.16 -3.82 -8.35
C GLY A 294 28.46 -4.60 -8.20
N VAL A 295 29.49 -4.25 -8.97
CA VAL A 295 30.77 -4.97 -9.00
C VAL A 295 31.67 -4.51 -7.86
N LYS A 296 32.30 -5.49 -7.21
CA LYS A 296 33.34 -5.27 -6.20
C LYS A 296 34.70 -5.32 -6.85
N SER A 297 35.59 -4.44 -6.44
CA SER A 297 37.00 -4.47 -6.82
C SER A 297 37.90 -4.09 -5.65
N ILE A 298 39.20 -4.14 -5.85
CA ILE A 298 40.18 -3.81 -4.81
C ILE A 298 40.90 -2.53 -5.22
N ALA A 299 40.96 -1.56 -4.31
CA ALA A 299 41.73 -0.34 -4.50
C ALA A 299 42.79 -0.15 -3.41
N ASN A 300 43.89 0.50 -3.79
CA ASN A 300 44.89 0.96 -2.84
C ASN A 300 44.43 2.27 -2.20
N THR A 301 44.70 2.44 -0.91
CA THR A 301 44.28 3.62 -0.12
C THR A 301 45.12 4.86 -0.36
N LEU A 302 46.31 4.72 -0.96
CA LEU A 302 47.22 5.82 -1.30
C LEU A 302 46.57 6.81 -2.28
N PHE A 303 46.34 8.04 -1.81
CA PHE A 303 46.01 9.24 -2.59
C PHE A 303 44.74 9.19 -3.48
N ASN A 304 44.10 8.04 -3.60
CA ASN A 304 42.83 7.89 -4.30
C ASN A 304 41.73 8.50 -3.45
N LYS A 305 40.97 9.44 -4.03
CA LYS A 305 39.75 9.95 -3.41
C LYS A 305 38.54 9.29 -4.06
N LYS A 306 37.65 8.74 -3.26
CA LYS A 306 36.41 8.10 -3.69
C LYS A 306 35.24 8.57 -2.85
N TYR A 307 34.03 8.39 -3.38
CA TYR A 307 32.83 8.58 -2.59
C TYR A 307 32.70 7.46 -1.56
N PHE A 308 31.82 7.64 -0.59
CA PHE A 308 31.45 6.62 0.38
C PHE A 308 30.01 6.88 0.82
N MET A 309 29.43 5.89 1.48
CA MET A 309 28.14 5.97 2.13
C MET A 309 28.34 5.63 3.60
N TYR A 310 27.44 6.14 4.43
CA TYR A 310 27.44 5.87 5.85
C TYR A 310 26.01 5.67 6.37
N ALA A 311 25.88 4.92 7.46
CA ALA A 311 24.61 4.76 8.14
C ALA A 311 24.28 6.02 8.96
N ILE A 312 23.01 6.42 8.94
CA ILE A 312 22.43 7.37 9.89
C ILE A 312 21.78 6.53 10.99
N ASN A 313 22.22 6.73 12.23
CA ASN A 313 21.53 6.20 13.42
C ASN A 313 20.51 7.20 13.94
#